data_AF-A0A2G6DBJ7-F1
#
_entry.id   AF-A0A2G6DBJ7-F1
#
_cell.length_a   1.000
_cell.length_b   1.000
_cell.length_c   1.000
_cell.angle_alpha   90.00
_cell.angle_beta   90.00
_cell.angle_gamma   90.00
#
_symmetry.space_group_name_H-M   'P 1'
#
loop_
_entity.id
_entity.type
_entity.pdbx_description
1 polymer ?
#
loop_
_entity_poly.entity_id
_entity_poly.type
_entity_poly.pdbx_seq_one_letter_code
_entity_poly.pdbx_strand_id
1 'polypeptide(L)'
;MKKSKYKFYLLLSSQILIIAIFVGLFFMDFDDFFPEDISFINQNPSCDLREKSCEINLGKNQKISLSISPKSIPLMKTLDFKVKTQNLNLEDLKLKIYATNMDMGIFKKKFKKISQNTFLAKQMLPTCIIGNMIWNADISSSSLKNGARFTFKTK
;
A
#
# COMPACT_ATOMS: atom_id res chain seq x y z
N MET A 1 48.62 -32.10 12.08
CA MET A 1 47.15 -32.24 12.23
C MET A 1 46.36 -30.94 12.48
N LYS A 2 46.85 -29.95 13.24
CA LYS A 2 46.11 -28.69 13.55
C LYS A 2 45.73 -27.82 12.33
N LYS A 3 46.62 -27.75 11.32
CA LYS A 3 46.47 -26.90 10.10
C LYS A 3 45.32 -27.35 9.17
N SER A 4 45.04 -28.66 9.12
CA SER A 4 43.95 -29.24 8.30
C SER A 4 42.58 -29.00 8.94
N LYS A 5 42.48 -29.11 10.27
CA LYS A 5 41.26 -28.78 11.01
C LYS A 5 40.89 -27.29 10.86
N TYR A 6 41.86 -26.37 10.89
CA TYR A 6 41.61 -24.94 10.68
C TYR A 6 41.07 -24.62 9.28
N LYS A 7 41.66 -25.21 8.22
CA LYS A 7 41.13 -25.07 6.85
C LYS A 7 39.72 -25.64 6.72
N PHE A 8 39.42 -26.75 7.37
CA PHE A 8 38.08 -27.34 7.38
C PHE A 8 37.04 -26.41 8.07
N TYR A 9 37.35 -25.88 9.25
CA TYR A 9 36.46 -24.92 9.93
C TYR A 9 36.28 -23.61 9.14
N LEU A 10 37.30 -23.16 8.41
CA LEU A 10 37.25 -21.95 7.60
C LEU A 10 36.39 -22.14 6.32
N LEU A 11 36.39 -23.35 5.74
CA LEU A 11 35.47 -23.70 4.66
C LEU A 11 34.03 -23.85 5.16
N LEU A 12 33.84 -24.44 6.34
CA LEU A 12 32.52 -24.63 6.95
C LEU A 12 31.86 -23.28 7.30
N SER A 13 32.62 -22.35 7.89
CA SER A 13 32.10 -21.01 8.23
C SER A 13 31.75 -20.19 7.00
N SER A 14 32.53 -20.30 5.91
CA SER A 14 32.21 -19.66 4.62
C SER A 14 30.88 -20.14 4.05
N GLN A 15 30.62 -21.45 4.07
CA GLN A 15 29.34 -21.99 3.60
C GLN A 15 28.15 -21.54 4.46
N ILE A 16 28.31 -21.54 5.79
CA ILE A 16 27.26 -21.05 6.70
C ILE A 16 26.96 -19.57 6.44
N LEU A 17 27.98 -18.76 6.19
CA LEU A 17 27.81 -17.34 5.87
C LEU A 17 27.03 -17.15 4.56
N ILE A 18 27.38 -17.91 3.51
CA ILE A 18 26.68 -17.87 2.22
C ILE A 18 25.21 -18.27 2.40
N ILE A 19 24.93 -19.34 3.14
CA ILE A 19 23.56 -19.80 3.41
C ILE A 19 22.80 -18.73 4.19
N ALA A 20 23.39 -18.11 5.22
CA ALA A 20 22.75 -17.06 6.00
C ALA A 20 22.39 -15.84 5.14
N ILE A 21 23.24 -15.46 4.18
CA ILE A 21 22.96 -14.38 3.22
C ILE A 21 21.79 -14.76 2.31
N PHE A 22 21.81 -15.97 1.72
CA PHE A 22 20.71 -16.44 0.88
C PHE A 22 19.38 -16.50 1.62
N VAL A 23 19.39 -17.00 2.85
CA VAL A 23 18.21 -17.06 3.71
C VAL A 23 17.71 -15.66 4.04
N GLY A 24 18.60 -14.73 4.39
CA GLY A 24 18.22 -13.33 4.67
C GLY A 24 17.59 -12.63 3.47
N LEU A 25 18.14 -12.83 2.27
CA LEU A 25 17.57 -12.28 1.02
C LEU A 25 16.20 -12.90 0.72
N PHE A 26 16.06 -14.23 0.87
CA PHE A 26 14.80 -14.92 0.64
C PHE A 26 13.68 -14.45 1.58
N PHE A 27 13.99 -14.23 2.87
CA PHE A 27 13.00 -13.72 3.83
C PHE A 27 12.52 -12.30 3.53
N MET A 28 13.34 -11.44 2.89
CA MET A 28 12.92 -10.08 2.52
C MET A 28 11.91 -10.07 1.37
N ASP A 29 12.03 -11.00 0.41
CA ASP A 29 11.15 -11.06 -0.76
C ASP A 29 9.86 -11.89 -0.52
N PHE A 30 9.88 -12.78 0.46
CA PHE A 30 8.76 -13.71 0.73
C PHE A 30 7.43 -12.98 1.05
N ASP A 31 7.50 -11.81 1.69
CA ASP A 31 6.33 -10.99 2.04
C ASP A 31 5.51 -10.53 0.81
N ASP A 32 6.13 -10.43 -0.37
CA ASP A 32 5.42 -10.01 -1.59
C ASP A 32 4.84 -11.21 -2.38
N PHE A 33 5.25 -12.45 -2.05
CA PHE A 33 4.88 -13.67 -2.80
C PHE A 33 3.56 -14.31 -2.37
N PHE A 34 3.08 -14.05 -1.15
CA PHE A 34 1.78 -14.54 -0.66
C PHE A 34 0.76 -13.40 -0.67
N PRO A 35 0.07 -13.14 -1.79
CA PRO A 35 -1.00 -12.18 -1.80
C PRO A 35 -2.12 -12.69 -0.88
N GLU A 36 -2.35 -12.00 0.24
CA GLU A 36 -3.56 -12.20 1.01
C GLU A 36 -4.77 -11.91 0.09
N ASP A 37 -5.73 -12.85 0.04
CA ASP A 37 -7.01 -12.68 -0.63
C ASP A 37 -7.88 -11.69 0.17
N ILE A 38 -7.52 -10.41 0.09
CA ILE A 38 -8.24 -9.33 0.73
C ILE A 38 -9.43 -8.96 -0.15
N SER A 39 -10.64 -9.18 0.37
CA SER A 39 -11.85 -8.69 -0.29
C SER A 39 -11.99 -7.18 -0.11
N PHE A 40 -12.47 -6.46 -1.13
CA PHE A 40 -12.60 -5.01 -1.10
C PHE A 40 -14.07 -4.57 -1.11
N ILE A 41 -14.40 -3.66 -0.21
CA ILE A 41 -15.68 -2.95 -0.23
C ILE A 41 -15.49 -1.66 -1.03
N ASN A 42 -16.36 -1.44 -2.03
CA ASN A 42 -16.30 -0.26 -2.88
C ASN A 42 -16.95 0.95 -2.22
N GLN A 43 -16.45 2.15 -2.55
CA GLN A 43 -17.10 3.40 -2.19
C GLN A 43 -18.52 3.52 -2.77
N ASN A 44 -19.32 4.40 -2.16
CA ASN A 44 -20.57 4.83 -2.76
C ASN A 44 -20.28 5.48 -4.15
N PRO A 45 -20.91 5.01 -5.25
CA PRO A 45 -20.73 5.58 -6.58
C PRO A 45 -21.03 7.08 -6.68
N SER A 46 -21.88 7.62 -5.79
CA SER A 46 -22.23 9.03 -5.77
C SER A 46 -21.21 9.92 -5.05
N CYS A 47 -20.12 9.35 -4.52
CA CYS A 47 -19.11 10.10 -3.81
C CYS A 47 -17.96 10.49 -4.73
N ASP A 48 -17.73 11.79 -4.89
CA ASP A 48 -16.57 12.32 -5.61
C ASP A 48 -15.48 12.82 -4.64
N LEU A 49 -14.30 12.21 -4.75
CA LEU A 49 -13.10 12.58 -3.99
C LEU A 49 -12.53 13.95 -4.38
N ARG A 50 -12.90 14.48 -5.54
CA ARG A 50 -12.57 15.84 -6.01
C ARG A 50 -13.37 16.91 -5.30
N GLU A 51 -14.52 16.57 -4.74
CA GLU A 51 -15.37 17.53 -4.02
C GLU A 51 -15.19 17.41 -2.51
N LYS A 52 -15.26 16.18 -2.00
CA LYS A 52 -15.28 15.90 -0.56
C LYS A 52 -14.50 14.65 -0.19
N SER A 53 -14.49 14.32 1.09
CA SER A 53 -13.96 13.04 1.56
C SER A 53 -15.01 11.97 1.37
N CYS A 54 -14.60 10.78 0.93
CA CYS A 54 -15.50 9.63 0.78
C CYS A 54 -15.32 8.68 1.96
N GLU A 55 -16.41 8.05 2.39
CA GLU A 55 -16.44 7.13 3.52
C GLU A 55 -16.92 5.75 3.06
N ILE A 56 -16.28 4.70 3.59
CA ILE A 56 -16.66 3.30 3.43
C ILE A 56 -16.87 2.71 4.82
N ASN A 57 -17.98 2.00 5.00
CA ASN A 57 -18.27 1.23 6.20
C ASN A 57 -17.81 -0.21 5.98
N LEU A 58 -16.87 -0.67 6.80
CA LEU A 58 -16.31 -2.04 6.74
C LEU A 58 -17.17 -3.07 7.47
N GLY A 59 -18.26 -2.64 8.11
CA GLY A 59 -19.12 -3.46 8.98
C GLY A 59 -18.89 -3.15 10.46
N LYS A 60 -19.85 -3.53 11.32
CA LYS A 60 -19.77 -3.34 12.79
C LYS A 60 -19.38 -1.90 13.23
N ASN A 61 -19.89 -0.88 12.56
CA ASN A 61 -19.59 0.54 12.78
C ASN A 61 -18.12 0.97 12.56
N GLN A 62 -17.33 0.16 11.86
CA GLN A 62 -15.96 0.49 11.45
C GLN A 62 -15.98 1.29 10.16
N LYS A 63 -15.36 2.48 10.16
CA LYS A 63 -15.37 3.37 9.00
C LYS A 63 -13.98 3.81 8.59
N ILE A 64 -13.77 3.87 7.29
CA ILE A 64 -12.58 4.45 6.67
C ILE A 64 -13.02 5.58 5.76
N SER A 65 -12.49 6.77 6.02
CA SER A 65 -12.67 7.93 5.12
C SER A 65 -11.37 8.26 4.42
N LEU A 66 -11.43 8.45 3.11
CA LEU A 66 -10.33 8.92 2.27
C LEU A 66 -10.58 10.36 1.80
N SER A 67 -9.53 11.17 1.81
CA SER A 67 -9.49 12.47 1.17
C SER A 67 -8.21 12.64 0.36
N ILE A 68 -8.33 13.24 -0.82
CA ILE A 68 -7.18 13.60 -1.67
C ILE A 68 -7.00 15.13 -1.64
N SER A 69 -5.75 15.58 -1.57
CA SER A 69 -5.38 16.99 -1.66
C SER A 69 -4.21 17.18 -2.63
N PRO A 70 -4.23 18.22 -3.50
CA PRO A 70 -5.34 19.16 -3.68
C PRO A 70 -6.55 18.50 -4.38
N LYS A 71 -7.73 19.06 -4.15
CA LYS A 71 -9.03 18.53 -4.63
C LYS A 71 -9.18 18.51 -6.15
N SER A 72 -8.40 19.31 -6.86
CA SER A 72 -8.32 19.27 -8.33
C SER A 72 -7.64 18.01 -8.87
N ILE A 73 -6.93 17.23 -8.03
CA ILE A 73 -6.19 16.01 -8.37
C ILE A 73 -5.30 16.21 -9.62
N PRO A 74 -4.36 17.19 -9.58
CA PRO A 74 -3.50 17.48 -10.71
C PRO A 74 -2.57 16.32 -11.01
N LEU A 75 -2.42 16.02 -12.30
CA LEU A 75 -1.47 15.04 -12.81
C LEU A 75 -0.03 15.56 -12.66
N MET A 76 0.93 14.64 -12.54
CA MET A 76 2.37 14.95 -12.41
C MET A 76 2.71 15.86 -11.23
N LYS A 77 1.85 15.90 -10.21
CA LYS A 77 2.09 16.59 -8.94
C LYS A 77 1.88 15.63 -7.79
N THR A 78 2.56 15.89 -6.69
CA THR A 78 2.37 15.12 -5.46
C THR A 78 0.96 15.34 -4.93
N LEU A 79 0.26 14.25 -4.68
CA LEU A 79 -1.04 14.22 -4.03
C LEU A 79 -0.88 13.67 -2.61
N ASP A 80 -1.60 14.31 -1.69
CA ASP A 80 -1.73 13.89 -0.31
C ASP A 80 -3.00 13.05 -0.17
N PHE A 81 -2.83 11.75 0.05
CA PHE A 81 -3.89 10.81 0.41
C PHE A 81 -3.99 10.76 1.93
N LYS A 82 -5.07 11.32 2.48
CA LYS A 82 -5.34 11.36 3.91
C LYS A 82 -6.46 10.39 4.26
N VAL A 83 -6.18 9.48 5.18
CA VAL A 83 -7.15 8.52 5.69
C VAL A 83 -7.51 8.87 7.13
N LYS A 84 -8.81 8.85 7.43
CA LYS A 84 -9.33 8.89 8.80
C LYS A 84 -10.07 7.60 9.10
N THR A 85 -9.83 7.04 10.27
CA THR A 85 -10.48 5.81 10.72
C THR A 85 -11.42 6.10 11.89
N GLN A 86 -12.52 5.35 11.99
CA GLN A 86 -13.43 5.40 13.12
C GLN A 86 -13.70 3.98 13.61
N ASN A 87 -13.65 3.78 14.94
CA ASN A 87 -13.79 2.48 15.61
C ASN A 87 -12.81 1.42 15.08
N LEU A 88 -11.63 1.86 14.65
CA LEU A 88 -10.57 1.05 14.07
C LEU A 88 -9.23 1.54 14.62
N ASN A 89 -8.52 0.66 15.33
CA ASN A 89 -7.15 0.91 15.76
C ASN A 89 -6.20 0.20 14.79
N LEU A 90 -5.60 0.96 13.87
CA LEU A 90 -4.70 0.44 12.85
C LEU A 90 -3.29 1.00 13.06
N GLU A 91 -2.28 0.20 12.71
CA GLU A 91 -0.87 0.61 12.75
C GLU A 91 -0.24 0.58 11.36
N ASP A 92 -0.66 -0.36 10.50
CA ASP A 92 -0.04 -0.70 9.23
C ASP A 92 -0.99 -0.48 8.03
N LEU A 93 -1.33 0.77 7.75
CA LEU A 93 -2.13 1.08 6.56
C LEU A 93 -1.28 1.07 5.29
N LYS A 94 -1.73 0.32 4.27
CA LYS A 94 -1.14 0.22 2.93
C LYS A 94 -2.08 0.88 1.92
N LEU A 95 -1.50 1.57 0.95
CA LEU A 95 -2.13 2.19 -0.21
C LEU A 95 -1.68 1.47 -1.47
N LYS A 96 -2.61 0.98 -2.27
CA LYS A 96 -2.35 0.47 -3.62
C LYS A 96 -3.16 1.29 -4.61
N ILE A 97 -2.49 2.02 -5.49
CA ILE A 97 -3.13 2.84 -6.51
C ILE A 97 -2.85 2.26 -7.90
N TYR A 98 -3.88 2.16 -8.73
CA TYR A 98 -3.77 1.71 -10.11
C TYR A 98 -4.89 2.30 -10.96
N ALA A 99 -4.63 2.47 -12.25
CA ALA A 99 -5.64 2.90 -13.20
C ALA A 99 -6.47 1.70 -13.68
N THR A 100 -7.77 1.90 -13.90
CA THR A 100 -8.70 0.84 -14.33
C THR A 100 -9.00 0.88 -15.83
N ASN A 101 -8.73 2.01 -16.49
CA ASN A 101 -9.00 2.20 -17.91
C ASN A 101 -7.74 2.21 -18.79
N MET A 102 -6.55 2.13 -18.18
CA MET A 102 -5.26 2.04 -18.86
C MET A 102 -4.22 1.45 -17.92
N ASP A 103 -3.23 0.73 -18.44
CA ASP A 103 -2.11 0.24 -17.63
C ASP A 103 -1.10 1.37 -17.38
N MET A 104 -1.08 1.87 -16.14
CA MET A 104 -0.10 2.85 -15.65
C MET A 104 0.80 2.24 -14.57
N GLY A 105 0.79 0.91 -14.43
CA GLY A 105 1.41 0.19 -13.33
C GLY A 105 0.64 0.31 -12.00
N ILE A 106 1.23 -0.31 -10.97
CA ILE A 106 0.68 -0.37 -9.62
C ILE A 106 1.60 0.40 -8.67
N PHE A 107 1.06 1.41 -8.00
CA PHE A 107 1.78 2.19 -7.00
C PHE A 107 1.42 1.69 -5.61
N LYS A 108 2.37 1.03 -4.93
CA LYS A 108 2.23 0.61 -3.52
C LYS A 108 2.94 1.63 -2.61
N LYS A 109 2.26 2.12 -1.56
CA LYS A 109 2.83 2.97 -0.51
C LYS A 109 2.33 2.56 0.88
N LYS A 110 3.16 2.70 1.90
CA LYS A 110 2.73 2.62 3.30
C LYS A 110 2.30 4.01 3.75
N PHE A 111 1.19 4.09 4.49
CA PHE A 111 0.78 5.33 5.11
C PHE A 111 1.65 5.64 6.34
N LYS A 112 1.93 6.92 6.56
CA LYS A 112 2.49 7.41 7.82
C LYS A 112 1.35 7.77 8.77
N LYS A 113 1.34 7.19 9.97
CA LYS A 113 0.41 7.59 11.05
C LYS A 113 0.81 8.99 11.54
N ILE A 114 -0.10 9.95 11.42
CA ILE A 114 0.11 11.34 11.84
C ILE A 114 -0.63 11.69 13.13
N SER A 115 -1.68 10.94 13.44
CA SER A 115 -2.37 10.95 14.75
C SER A 115 -3.02 9.60 14.98
N GLN A 116 -3.65 9.40 16.15
CA GLN A 116 -4.22 8.11 16.57
C GLN A 116 -5.09 7.45 15.49
N ASN A 117 -5.92 8.24 14.79
CA ASN A 117 -6.87 7.76 13.78
C ASN A 117 -6.67 8.44 12.41
N THR A 118 -5.52 9.07 12.18
CA THR A 118 -5.25 9.77 10.91
C THR A 118 -3.92 9.36 10.31
N PHE A 119 -3.95 9.09 9.01
CA PHE A 119 -2.84 8.57 8.24
C PHE A 119 -2.65 9.40 6.97
N LEU A 120 -1.40 9.54 6.54
CA LEU A 120 -1.02 10.33 5.36
C LEU A 120 -0.07 9.53 4.46
N ALA A 121 -0.38 9.45 3.18
CA ALA A 121 0.51 8.94 2.15
C ALA A 121 0.64 9.99 1.05
N LYS A 122 1.85 10.14 0.51
CA LYS A 122 2.13 11.03 -0.61
C LYS A 122 2.43 10.20 -1.85
N GLN A 123 1.73 10.47 -2.94
CA GLN A 123 1.94 9.77 -4.20
C GLN A 123 1.70 10.72 -5.37
N MET A 124 2.54 10.63 -6.39
CA MET A 124 2.35 11.32 -7.66
C MET A 124 1.67 10.36 -8.64
N LEU A 125 0.67 10.86 -9.39
CA LEU A 125 0.04 10.10 -10.46
C LEU A 125 0.63 10.53 -11.81
N PRO A 126 1.09 9.58 -12.64
CA PRO A 126 1.56 9.89 -13.98
C PRO A 126 0.43 10.45 -14.86
N THR A 127 0.78 11.24 -15.87
CA THR A 127 -0.19 11.78 -16.84
C THR A 127 -0.34 10.88 -18.05
N CYS A 128 -1.55 10.82 -18.61
CA CYS A 128 -1.81 10.28 -19.93
C CYS A 128 -2.31 11.41 -20.85
N ILE A 129 -1.88 11.40 -22.11
CA ILE A 129 -2.26 12.37 -23.13
C ILE A 129 -3.78 12.33 -23.40
N ILE A 130 -4.41 11.17 -23.19
CA ILE A 130 -5.80 10.88 -23.57
C ILE A 130 -6.83 11.43 -22.55
N GLY A 131 -6.41 11.91 -21.38
CA GLY A 131 -7.31 12.45 -20.36
C GLY A 131 -8.23 11.39 -19.72
N ASN A 132 -9.11 11.82 -18.81
CA ASN A 132 -10.20 11.01 -18.21
C ASN A 132 -9.76 9.66 -17.59
N MET A 133 -8.63 9.63 -16.88
CA MET A 133 -8.19 8.42 -16.18
C MET A 133 -9.07 8.12 -14.96
N ILE A 134 -9.43 6.85 -14.82
CA ILE A 134 -10.17 6.30 -13.68
C ILE A 134 -9.18 5.52 -12.83
N TRP A 135 -9.06 5.90 -11.57
CA TRP A 135 -8.09 5.35 -10.62
C TRP A 135 -8.82 4.67 -9.48
N ASN A 136 -8.28 3.54 -9.04
CA ASN A 136 -8.61 2.93 -7.76
C ASN A 136 -7.50 3.20 -6.76
N ALA A 137 -7.89 3.58 -5.55
CA ALA A 137 -7.07 3.61 -4.35
C ALA A 137 -7.59 2.54 -3.39
N ASP A 138 -6.89 1.43 -3.34
CA ASP A 138 -7.14 0.31 -2.44
C ASP A 138 -6.40 0.55 -1.13
N ILE A 139 -7.15 0.50 -0.03
CA ILE A 139 -6.66 0.68 1.33
C ILE A 139 -6.80 -0.64 2.07
N SER A 140 -5.70 -1.17 2.57
CA SER A 140 -5.66 -2.42 3.32
C SER A 140 -4.72 -2.33 4.52
N SER A 141 -4.89 -3.25 5.46
CA SER A 141 -4.04 -3.45 6.65
C SER A 141 -4.17 -4.92 7.04
N SER A 142 -3.12 -5.49 7.63
CA SER A 142 -3.15 -6.87 8.14
C SER A 142 -4.22 -7.09 9.22
N SER A 143 -4.62 -6.02 9.92
CA SER A 143 -5.63 -6.07 10.98
C SER A 143 -7.08 -5.98 10.45
N LEU A 144 -7.26 -5.78 9.13
CA LEU A 144 -8.57 -5.66 8.50
C LEU A 144 -8.95 -6.94 7.77
N LYS A 145 -10.17 -7.43 7.99
CA LYS A 145 -10.73 -8.54 7.21
C LYS A 145 -11.00 -8.14 5.75
N ASN A 146 -11.48 -6.92 5.55
CA ASN A 146 -11.83 -6.37 4.24
C ASN A 146 -11.10 -5.05 4.01
N GLY A 147 -10.59 -4.85 2.81
CA GLY A 147 -10.05 -3.57 2.35
C GLY A 147 -11.15 -2.60 1.92
N ALA A 148 -10.76 -1.33 1.78
CA ALA A 148 -11.62 -0.25 1.30
C ALA A 148 -11.11 0.24 -0.07
N ARG A 149 -11.93 0.16 -1.10
CA ARG A 149 -11.60 0.60 -2.47
C ARG A 149 -12.31 1.89 -2.81
N PHE A 150 -11.51 2.91 -3.11
CA PHE A 150 -12.00 4.22 -3.53
C PHE A 150 -11.69 4.45 -5.01
N THR A 151 -12.67 4.90 -5.77
CA THR A 151 -12.55 5.17 -7.21
C THR A 151 -12.66 6.67 -7.48
N PHE A 152 -11.76 7.23 -8.28
CA PHE A 152 -11.74 8.67 -8.59
C PHE A 152 -11.22 8.97 -10.00
N LYS A 153 -11.50 10.18 -10.48
CA LYS A 153 -11.08 10.66 -11.81
C LYS A 153 -10.12 11.84 -11.71
N THR A 154 -9.12 11.89 -12.58
CA THR A 154 -8.13 12.99 -12.62
C THR A 154 -8.48 14.11 -13.60
N LYS A 155 -9.46 13.93 -14.50
CA LYS A 155 -9.97 14.95 -15.42
C LYS A 155 -11.43 14.68 -15.75
#